data_AF-A0AAW2LL37-F1
#
_entry.id   AF-A0AAW2LL37-F1
#
_cell.length_a   1.000
_cell.length_b   1.000
_cell.length_c   1.000
_cell.angle_alpha   90.00
_cell.angle_beta   90.00
_cell.angle_gamma   90.00
#
_symmetry.space_group_name_H-M   'P 1'
#
loop_
_entity.id
_entity.type
_entity.pdbx_description
1 polymer ?
#
loop_
_entity_poly.entity_id
_entity_poly.type
_entity_poly.pdbx_seq_one_letter_code
_entity_poly.pdbx_strand_id
1 'polypeptide(L)'
;IGQLSTIPPKQTHEAIHDYRRRKRNLPHEAFKGGFILEKIARPLSTGQISLINKNIDDNPSITFNYFSHPADLARCVDGIRVVEKILKAKHFAPYAQYDKDVVENF
;
A
#
# COMPACT_ATOMS: atom_id res chain seq x y z
N ILE A 1 -0.38 5.06 -6.73
CA ILE A 1 -1.21 4.03 -6.04
C ILE A 1 -0.43 3.65 -4.79
N GLY A 2 -0.89 4.06 -3.59
CA GLY A 2 -0.12 3.90 -2.34
C GLY A 2 -0.08 5.17 -1.47
N GLN A 3 -0.43 6.32 -2.04
CA GLN A 3 -0.74 7.49 -1.22
C GLN A 3 -2.11 7.24 -0.57
N LEU A 4 -2.12 7.08 0.76
CA LEU A 4 -3.33 7.23 1.55
C LEU A 4 -3.89 8.60 1.19
N SER A 5 -5.00 8.64 0.47
CA SER A 5 -5.75 9.88 0.21
C SER A 5 -5.83 10.61 1.54
N THR A 6 -5.33 11.84 1.60
CA THR A 6 -5.53 12.69 2.77
C THR A 6 -7.04 12.81 2.93
N ILE A 7 -7.59 12.23 3.99
CA ILE A 7 -8.97 12.49 4.37
C ILE A 7 -8.94 13.91 4.91
N PRO A 8 -9.66 14.88 4.32
CA PRO A 8 -9.77 16.21 4.88
C PRO A 8 -10.24 16.09 6.34
N PRO A 9 -9.63 16.81 7.29
CA PRO A 9 -10.05 16.74 8.67
C PRO A 9 -11.52 17.17 8.81
N LYS A 10 -12.25 16.50 9.72
CA LYS A 10 -13.67 16.73 10.05
C LYS A 10 -14.59 16.77 8.82
N GLN A 11 -14.88 15.59 8.27
CA GLN A 11 -16.01 15.47 7.36
C GLN A 11 -17.33 15.42 8.14
N THR A 12 -18.37 16.07 7.60
CA THR A 12 -19.73 15.91 8.11
C THR A 12 -20.14 14.45 8.05
N HIS A 13 -21.06 14.03 8.92
CA HIS A 13 -21.62 12.67 8.86
C HIS A 13 -22.11 12.34 7.43
N GLU A 14 -22.76 13.31 6.78
CA GLU A 14 -23.23 13.23 5.39
C GLU A 14 -22.07 12.95 4.41
N ALA A 15 -20.97 13.69 4.47
CA ALA A 15 -19.82 13.48 3.59
C ALA A 15 -19.17 12.10 3.79
N ILE A 16 -19.13 11.59 5.03
CA ILE A 16 -18.67 10.22 5.34
C ILE A 16 -19.62 9.18 4.73
N HIS A 17 -20.94 9.36 4.87
CA HIS A 17 -21.95 8.47 4.29
C HIS A 17 -21.90 8.46 2.77
N ASP A 18 -21.75 9.62 2.14
CA ASP A 18 -21.64 9.77 0.69
C ASP A 18 -20.33 9.20 0.16
N TYR A 19 -19.21 9.38 0.87
CA TYR A 19 -17.95 8.71 0.53
C TYR A 19 -18.10 7.18 0.56
N ARG A 20 -18.70 6.63 1.62
CA ARG A 20 -18.98 5.19 1.72
C ARG A 20 -19.88 4.70 0.59
N ARG A 21 -20.94 5.44 0.27
CA ARG A 21 -21.86 5.11 -0.83
C ARG A 21 -21.13 5.11 -2.18
N ARG A 22 -20.31 6.12 -2.46
CA ARG A 22 -19.49 6.20 -3.68
C ARG A 22 -18.49 5.05 -3.78
N LYS A 23 -17.84 4.67 -2.67
CA LYS A 23 -16.89 3.54 -2.63
C LYS A 23 -17.55 2.17 -2.85
N ARG A 24 -18.85 2.03 -2.60
CA ARG A 24 -19.59 0.81 -2.97
C ARG A 24 -19.77 0.65 -4.48
N ASN A 25 -19.81 1.77 -5.21
CA ASN A 25 -20.05 1.80 -6.66
C ASN A 25 -18.78 2.14 -7.44
N LEU A 26 -17.63 1.61 -7.00
CA LEU A 26 -16.39 1.80 -7.77
C LEU A 26 -16.55 1.11 -9.14
N PRO A 27 -16.17 1.78 -10.25
CA PRO A 27 -16.23 1.18 -11.57
C PRO A 27 -15.42 -0.11 -11.55
N HIS A 28 -15.97 -1.19 -12.10
CA HIS A 28 -15.32 -2.50 -12.16
C HIS A 28 -13.95 -2.39 -12.85
N GLU A 29 -13.80 -1.44 -13.77
CA GLU A 29 -12.57 -1.05 -14.45
C GLU A 29 -11.43 -0.68 -13.50
N ALA A 30 -11.72 -0.12 -12.32
CA ALA A 30 -10.69 0.31 -11.35
C ALA A 30 -9.92 -0.88 -10.73
N PHE A 31 -10.45 -2.09 -10.84
CA PHE A 31 -9.85 -3.33 -10.34
C PHE A 31 -9.89 -4.45 -11.38
N LYS A 32 -9.64 -4.15 -12.66
CA LYS A 32 -9.42 -5.18 -13.69
C LYS A 32 -8.09 -5.90 -13.44
N GLY A 33 -8.04 -6.72 -12.39
CA GLY A 33 -6.87 -7.48 -11.96
C GLY A 33 -6.89 -7.82 -10.46
N GLY A 34 -6.25 -8.92 -10.10
CA GLY A 34 -5.95 -9.25 -8.70
C GLY A 34 -4.65 -8.60 -8.25
N PHE A 35 -4.57 -8.20 -6.97
CA PHE A 35 -3.34 -7.71 -6.36
C PHE A 35 -2.91 -8.65 -5.25
N ILE A 36 -1.61 -8.94 -5.17
CA ILE A 36 -0.97 -9.53 -4.00
C ILE A 36 -0.14 -8.43 -3.36
N LEU A 37 -0.43 -8.13 -2.08
CA LEU A 37 0.27 -7.10 -1.33
C LEU A 37 1.07 -7.75 -0.21
N GLU A 38 2.36 -7.46 -0.17
CA GLU A 38 3.24 -7.78 0.94
C GLU A 38 3.23 -6.61 1.94
N LYS A 39 3.20 -6.91 3.24
CA LYS A 39 3.26 -5.91 4.28
C LYS A 39 4.21 -6.37 5.38
N ILE A 40 5.26 -5.58 5.58
CA ILE A 40 6.20 -5.79 6.68
C ILE A 40 5.50 -5.54 8.01
N ALA A 41 5.34 -6.60 8.80
CA ALA A 41 4.86 -6.50 10.16
C ALA A 41 5.95 -5.89 11.05
N ARG A 42 5.59 -4.91 11.88
CA ARG A 42 6.48 -4.28 12.87
C ARG A 42 7.83 -3.86 12.25
N PRO A 43 7.85 -2.81 11.40
CA PRO A 43 9.11 -2.26 10.90
C PRO A 43 9.97 -1.75 12.07
N LEU A 44 11.28 -1.85 11.91
CA LEU A 44 12.25 -1.27 12.84
C LEU A 44 12.55 0.19 12.49
N SER A 45 12.33 0.55 11.22
CA SER A 45 12.34 1.93 10.75
C SER A 45 11.30 2.75 11.51
N THR A 46 11.74 3.87 12.06
CA THR A 46 10.89 4.83 12.76
C THR A 46 11.07 6.21 12.16
N GLY A 47 10.02 7.01 12.26
CA GLY A 47 10.03 8.38 11.76
C GLY A 47 9.54 9.37 12.80
N GLN A 48 9.18 10.56 12.34
CA GLN A 48 8.87 11.69 13.20
C GLN A 48 7.54 12.30 12.79
N ILE A 49 6.82 12.80 13.79
CA ILE A 49 5.63 13.62 13.61
C ILE A 49 5.84 14.95 14.32
N SER A 50 5.59 16.05 13.63
CA SER A 50 5.66 17.39 14.20
C SER A 50 4.53 18.29 13.71
N LEU A 51 4.09 19.18 14.59
CA LEU A 51 3.13 20.22 14.20
C LEU A 51 3.86 21.24 13.33
N ILE A 52 3.28 21.55 12.16
CA ILE A 52 3.79 22.62 11.29
C ILE A 52 3.37 24.01 11.79
N ASN A 53 2.24 24.08 12.48
CA ASN A 53 1.67 25.28 13.06
C ASN A 53 0.69 24.89 14.20
N LYS A 54 0.00 25.88 14.78
CA LYS A 54 -0.98 25.67 15.87
C LYS A 54 -2.43 25.46 15.38
N ASN A 55 -2.67 25.48 14.07
CA ASN A 55 -4.00 25.26 13.50
C ASN A 55 -4.32 23.76 13.52
N ILE A 56 -5.40 23.39 14.21
CA ILE A 56 -5.81 21.98 14.39
C ILE A 56 -6.33 21.33 13.10
N ASP A 57 -6.76 22.14 12.13
CA ASP A 57 -7.30 21.64 10.86
C ASP A 57 -6.19 21.43 9.80
N ASP A 58 -4.94 21.80 10.11
CA ASP A 58 -3.80 21.57 9.22
C ASP A 58 -3.12 20.22 9.51
N ASN A 59 -2.64 19.55 8.47
CA ASN A 59 -1.93 18.28 8.62
C ASN A 59 -0.55 18.48 9.26
N PRO A 60 -0.10 17.59 10.16
CA PRO A 60 1.25 17.63 10.69
C PRO A 60 2.27 17.24 9.61
N SER A 61 3.53 17.58 9.85
CA SER A 61 4.66 17.04 9.08
C SER A 61 4.94 15.62 9.57
N ILE A 62 5.03 14.67 8.65
CA ILE A 62 5.28 13.25 8.96
C ILE A 62 6.41 12.73 8.08
N THR A 63 7.41 12.13 8.71
CA THR A 63 8.36 11.25 8.06
C THR A 63 8.14 9.84 8.61
N PHE A 64 8.22 8.83 7.75
CA PHE A 64 8.17 7.42 8.18
C PHE A 64 9.55 6.75 8.13
N ASN A 65 10.48 7.33 7.34
CA ASN A 65 11.81 6.79 7.07
C ASN A 65 11.76 5.33 6.62
N TYR A 66 10.88 5.00 5.66
CA TYR A 66 10.73 3.64 5.14
C TYR A 66 12.09 3.05 4.76
N PHE A 67 12.38 1.85 5.25
CA PHE A 67 13.62 1.11 5.01
C PHE A 67 14.91 1.77 5.54
N SER A 68 14.81 2.75 6.43
CA SER A 68 15.99 3.31 7.12
C SER A 68 16.72 2.27 7.97
N HIS A 69 15.99 1.30 8.53
CA HIS A 69 16.61 0.12 9.13
C HIS A 69 16.79 -0.98 8.07
N PRO A 70 18.01 -1.46 7.79
CA PRO A 70 18.28 -2.38 6.68
C PRO A 70 17.51 -3.70 6.78
N ALA A 71 17.23 -4.18 7.99
CA ALA A 71 16.41 -5.38 8.20
C ALA A 71 14.97 -5.26 7.68
N ASP A 72 14.41 -4.05 7.53
CA ASP A 72 13.09 -3.88 6.95
C ASP A 72 13.12 -4.15 5.45
N LEU A 73 14.15 -3.66 4.76
CA LEU A 73 14.33 -3.92 3.33
C LEU A 73 14.61 -5.40 3.08
N ALA A 74 15.46 -6.02 3.90
CA ALA A 74 15.73 -7.46 3.80
C ALA A 74 14.44 -8.29 3.92
N ARG A 75 13.58 -7.96 4.90
CA ARG A 75 12.27 -8.62 5.07
C ARG A 75 11.31 -8.35 3.91
N CYS A 76 11.33 -7.13 3.35
CA CYS A 76 10.59 -6.80 2.12
C CYS A 76 10.96 -7.76 0.98
N VAL A 77 12.27 -7.90 0.72
CA VAL A 77 12.80 -8.76 -0.33
C VAL A 77 12.37 -10.22 -0.11
N ASP A 78 12.45 -10.72 1.13
CA ASP A 78 11.97 -12.06 1.45
C ASP A 78 10.47 -12.24 1.23
N GLY A 79 9.67 -11.22 1.57
CA GLY A 79 8.24 -11.20 1.29
C GLY A 79 7.92 -11.24 -0.21
N ILE A 80 8.65 -10.48 -1.03
CA ILE A 80 8.52 -10.51 -2.50
C ILE A 80 8.90 -11.89 -3.07
N ARG A 81 9.95 -12.54 -2.56
CA ARG A 81 10.29 -13.93 -2.93
C ARG A 81 9.17 -14.92 -2.59
N VAL A 82 8.41 -14.68 -1.53
CA VAL A 82 7.22 -15.48 -1.22
C VAL A 82 6.10 -15.22 -2.24
N VAL A 83 5.86 -13.96 -2.61
CA VAL A 83 4.90 -13.61 -3.67
C VAL A 83 5.27 -14.30 -4.99
N GLU A 84 6.55 -14.30 -5.36
CA GLU A 84 7.05 -15.00 -6.55
C GLU A 84 6.73 -16.52 -6.50
N LYS A 85 6.95 -17.17 -5.35
CA LYS A 85 6.60 -18.58 -5.16
C LYS A 85 5.10 -18.82 -5.29
N ILE A 86 4.26 -17.91 -4.80
CA ILE A 86 2.80 -17.98 -4.94
C ILE A 86 2.42 -17.92 -6.43
N LEU A 87 2.99 -16.99 -7.19
CA LEU A 87 2.71 -16.86 -8.62
C LEU A 87 3.09 -18.11 -9.43
N LYS A 88 4.13 -18.83 -9.00
CA LYS A 88 4.57 -20.11 -9.60
C LYS A 88 3.74 -21.32 -9.17
N ALA A 89 2.87 -21.21 -8.18
CA ALA A 89 2.08 -22.33 -7.68
C ALA A 89 1.02 -22.78 -8.69
N LYS A 90 0.71 -24.09 -8.72
CA LYS A 90 -0.23 -24.72 -9.69
C LYS A 90 -1.55 -23.97 -9.88
N HIS A 91 -2.10 -23.41 -8.80
CA HIS A 91 -3.40 -22.72 -8.84
C HIS A 91 -3.32 -21.26 -9.28
N PHE A 92 -2.14 -20.63 -9.20
CA PHE A 92 -1.94 -19.24 -9.59
C PHE A 92 -1.26 -19.11 -10.96
N ALA A 93 -0.47 -20.10 -11.38
CA ALA A 93 0.23 -20.11 -12.66
C ALA A 93 -0.66 -19.81 -13.88
N PRO A 94 -1.92 -20.29 -13.98
CA PRO A 94 -2.79 -19.96 -15.11
C PRO A 94 -3.15 -18.47 -15.21
N TYR A 95 -3.09 -17.73 -14.09
CA TYR A 95 -3.48 -16.33 -14.00
C TYR A 95 -2.28 -15.38 -14.03
N ALA A 96 -1.08 -15.87 -13.73
CA ALA A 96 0.11 -15.04 -13.57
C ALA A 96 0.75 -14.61 -14.90
N GLN A 97 0.33 -15.17 -16.05
CA GLN A 97 0.91 -14.92 -17.39
C GLN A 97 2.43 -14.69 -17.31
N TYR A 98 3.15 -15.75 -16.91
CA TYR A 98 4.56 -15.70 -16.56
C TYR A 98 5.43 -15.42 -17.80
N ASP A 99 5.75 -14.15 -18.03
CA ASP A 99 6.79 -13.76 -18.98
C ASP A 99 8.16 -13.91 -18.31
N LYS A 100 8.90 -14.95 -18.71
CA LYS A 100 10.22 -15.28 -18.15
C LYS A 100 11.24 -14.17 -18.37
N ASP A 101 11.11 -13.43 -19.47
CA ASP A 101 12.12 -12.49 -19.94
C ASP A 101 12.12 -11.19 -19.11
N VAL A 102 11.01 -10.88 -18.44
CA VAL A 102 10.87 -9.69 -17.58
C VAL A 102 11.43 -9.94 -16.17
N VAL A 103 11.36 -11.17 -15.66
CA VAL A 103 11.66 -11.47 -14.25
C VAL A 103 13.14 -11.78 -14.01
N GLU A 104 13.83 -12.41 -14.97
CA GLU A 104 15.25 -12.81 -14.81
C GLU A 104 16.24 -11.65 -14.96
N ASN A 105 15.76 -10.44 -15.26
CA ASN A 105 16.57 -9.23 -15.45
C ASN A 105 16.55 -8.27 -14.23
N PHE A 106 16.00 -8.69 -13.09
CA PHE A 106 15.98 -7.91 -11.83
C PHE A 106 16.91 -8.48 -10.75
#